data_AF-A0A957ECS6-F1
#
_entry.id   AF-A0A957ECS6-F1
#
_cell.length_a   1.000
_cell.length_b   1.000
_cell.length_c   1.000
_cell.angle_alpha   90.00
_cell.angle_beta   90.00
_cell.angle_gamma   90.00
#
_symmetry.space_group_name_H-M   'P 1'
#
loop_
_entity.id
_entity.type
_entity.pdbx_description
1 polymer ?
#
loop_
_entity_poly.entity_id
_entity_poly.type
_entity_poly.pdbx_seq_one_letter_code
_entity_poly.pdbx_strand_id
1 'polypeptide(L)' 'LPLLMPGIVSGALLAFTLSLDDFVITFFVAGPGSTTLPVRVYSMIRFGLTPEVNAVSTLMFLGSTLLVIISLVLQRR' A
#
# COMPACT_ATOMS: atom_id res chain seq x y z
N LEU A 1 -23.21 -18.54 0.37
CA LEU A 1 -22.65 -17.20 0.07
C LEU A 1 -22.12 -16.45 1.31
N PRO A 2 -22.81 -16.36 2.48
CA PRO A 2 -22.27 -15.62 3.64
C PRO A 2 -21.08 -16.30 4.35
N LEU A 3 -20.93 -17.62 4.24
CA LEU A 3 -19.77 -18.35 4.78
C LEU A 3 -18.45 -18.08 4.02
N LEU A 4 -18.54 -17.68 2.74
CA LEU A 4 -17.37 -17.36 1.91
C LEU A 4 -16.95 -15.88 2.03
N MET A 5 -17.82 -15.04 2.59
CA MET A 5 -17.60 -13.60 2.77
C MET A 5 -16.32 -13.29 3.57
N PRO A 6 -16.01 -13.94 4.71
CA PRO A 6 -14.75 -13.70 5.42
C PRO A 6 -13.50 -14.11 4.62
N GLY A 7 -13.61 -15.13 3.77
CA GLY A 7 -12.53 -15.55 2.86
C GLY A 7 -12.30 -14.55 1.73
N ILE A 8 -13.36 -14.02 1.13
CA ILE A 8 -13.30 -12.99 0.09
C ILE A 8 -12.72 -11.68 0.65
N VAL A 9 -13.14 -11.28 1.85
CA VAL A 9 -12.61 -10.07 2.52
C VAL A 9 -11.12 -10.24 2.84
N SER A 10 -10.71 -11.40 3.35
CA SER A 10 -9.29 -11.69 3.59
C SER A 10 -8.47 -11.68 2.30
N GLY A 11 -8.98 -12.27 1.22
CA GLY A 11 -8.33 -12.27 -0.09
C GLY A 11 -8.23 -10.87 -0.71
N ALA A 12 -9.27 -10.04 -0.55
CA ALA A 12 -9.28 -8.66 -1.01
C ALA A 12 -8.27 -7.79 -0.25
N LEU A 13 -8.17 -7.94 1.08
CA LEU A 13 -7.18 -7.24 1.90
C LEU A 13 -5.75 -7.67 1.57
N LEU A 14 -5.53 -8.96 1.29
CA LEU A 14 -4.23 -9.50 0.91
C LEU A 14 -3.81 -8.99 -0.48
N ALA A 15 -4.72 -9.01 -1.45
CA ALA A 15 -4.48 -8.44 -2.78
C ALA A 15 -4.21 -6.92 -2.74
N PHE A 16 -4.92 -6.18 -1.90
CA PHE A 16 -4.68 -4.76 -1.68
C PHE A 16 -3.30 -4.51 -1.05
N THR A 17 -2.91 -5.32 -0.07
CA THR A 17 -1.59 -5.23 0.58
C THR A 17 -0.47 -5.51 -0.42
N LEU A 18 -0.59 -6.57 -1.22
CA LEU A 18 0.38 -6.89 -2.26
C LEU A 18 0.50 -5.78 -3.31
N SER A 19 -0.62 -5.12 -3.68
CA SER A 19 -0.59 -4.00 -4.62
C SER A 19 0.20 -2.78 -4.13
N LEU A 20 0.33 -2.58 -2.81
CA LEU A 20 1.12 -1.49 -2.24
C LEU A 20 2.61 -1.84 -2.17
N ASP A 21 2.95 -3.12 -2.08
CA ASP A 21 4.33 -3.64 -2.00
C ASP A 21 5.00 -3.74 -3.39
N ASP A 22 4.21 -3.96 -4.45
CA ASP A 22 4.71 -4.25 -5.81
C ASP A 22 5.28 -3.03 -6.57
N PHE A 23 5.80 -2.03 -5.84
CA PHE A 23 6.45 -0.83 -6.38
C PHE A 23 7.58 -1.16 -7.37
N VAL A 24 8.38 -2.18 -7.10
CA VAL A 24 9.52 -2.57 -7.96
C VAL A 24 9.02 -3.03 -9.33
N ILE A 25 8.01 -3.89 -9.37
CA ILE A 25 7.45 -4.40 -10.63
C ILE A 25 6.73 -3.29 -11.38
N THR A 26 5.91 -2.49 -10.69
CA THR A 26 5.25 -1.33 -11.32
C THR A 26 6.25 -0.29 -11.81
N PHE A 27 7.40 -0.07 -11.16
CA PHE A 27 8.42 0.86 -11.63
C PHE A 27 9.09 0.41 -12.94
N PHE A 28 9.30 -0.90 -13.12
CA PHE A 28 9.92 -1.45 -14.33
C PHE A 28 8.91 -1.70 -15.47
N VAL A 29 7.63 -1.91 -15.15
CA VAL A 29 6.55 -2.18 -16.13
C VAL A 29 5.72 -0.94 -16.48
N ALA A 30 5.64 0.07 -15.60
CA ALA A 30 4.93 1.32 -15.89
C ALA A 30 5.62 2.07 -17.03
N GLY A 31 5.02 2.01 -18.21
CA GLY A 31 5.41 2.85 -19.35
C GLY A 31 5.33 4.35 -19.02
N PRO A 32 6.04 5.20 -19.78
CA PRO A 32 6.10 6.64 -19.53
C PRO A 32 4.69 7.24 -19.49
N GLY A 33 4.29 7.74 -18.30
CA GLY A 33 2.98 8.36 -18.07
C GLY A 33 2.09 7.68 -17.01
N SER A 34 2.42 6.48 -16.53
CA SER A 34 1.65 5.81 -15.48
C SER A 34 2.16 6.16 -14.07
N THR A 35 1.61 7.23 -13.47
CA THR A 35 1.93 7.64 -12.10
C THR A 35 1.03 6.91 -11.09
N THR A 36 1.37 5.67 -10.74
CA THR A 36 0.79 5.01 -9.56
C THR A 36 1.30 5.70 -8.29
N LEU A 37 0.53 5.66 -7.20
CA LEU A 37 0.91 6.28 -5.91
C LEU A 37 2.36 5.95 -5.49
N PRO A 38 2.83 4.69 -5.57
CA PRO A 38 4.22 4.34 -5.23
C PRO A 38 5.27 4.95 -6.16
N VAL A 39 5.00 4.98 -7.47
CA VAL A 39 5.89 5.58 -8.48
C VAL A 39 6.01 7.09 -8.28
N ARG A 40 4.92 7.76 -7.88
CA ARG A 40 4.96 9.19 -7.56
C ARG A 40 5.82 9.45 -6.32
N VAL A 41 5.68 8.66 -5.25
CA VAL A 41 6.50 8.80 -4.02
C VAL A 41 7.98 8.60 -4.33
N TYR A 42 8.34 7.55 -5.07
CA TYR A 42 9.72 7.33 -5.48
C TYR A 42 10.28 8.46 -6.37
N SER A 43 9.47 8.97 -7.32
CA SER A 43 9.88 10.11 -8.13
C SER A 43 10.17 11.34 -7.28
N MET A 44 9.40 11.60 -6.22
CA MET A 44 9.61 12.72 -5.31
C MET A 44 10.90 12.55 -4.48
N ILE A 45 11.24 11.33 -4.04
CA ILE A 45 12.52 11.05 -3.37
C ILE A 45 13.72 11.37 -4.28
N ARG A 46 13.59 11.12 -5.59
CA ARG A 46 14.69 11.30 -6.57
C ARG A 46 15.02 12.77 -6.86
N PHE A 47 14.10 13.71 -6.61
CA PHE A 47 14.31 15.15 -6.83
C PHE A 47 14.79 15.90 -5.57
N GLY A 48 14.90 15.22 -4.43
CA GLY A 48 15.40 15.78 -3.17
C GLY A 48 14.52 15.37 -1.99
N LEU A 49 15.13 15.19 -0.81
CA LEU A 49 14.41 14.92 0.45
C LEU A 49 13.67 16.19 0.90
N THR A 50 12.55 16.52 0.24
CA THR A 50 11.67 17.58 0.70
C THR A 50 10.86 17.10 1.90
N PRO A 51 10.47 17.98 2.84
CA PRO A 51 9.61 17.64 3.98
C PRO A 51 8.31 16.92 3.57
N GLU A 52 7.84 17.17 2.35
CA GLU A 52 6.67 16.56 1.73
C GLU A 52 6.83 15.03 1.57
N VAL A 53 8.01 14.56 1.18
CA VAL A 53 8.29 13.12 1.03
C VAL A 53 8.23 12.40 2.38
N ASN A 54 8.77 13.04 3.43
CA ASN A 54 8.73 12.48 4.78
C ASN A 54 7.30 12.44 5.34
N ALA A 55 6.50 13.47 5.06
CA ALA A 55 5.08 13.51 5.44
C ALA A 55 4.27 12.39 4.77
N VAL A 56 4.45 12.18 3.46
CA VAL A 56 3.76 11.11 2.73
C VAL A 56 4.22 9.73 3.20
N SER A 57 5.52 9.54 3.43
CA SER A 57 6.07 8.27 3.94
C SER A 57 5.51 7.91 5.32
N THR A 58 5.38 8.91 6.20
CA THR A 58 4.82 8.73 7.55
C THR A 58 3.34 8.35 7.49
N LEU A 59 2.57 8.98 6.59
CA LEU A 59 1.15 8.65 6.39
C LEU A 59 0.96 7.23 5.85
N MET A 60 1.78 6.82 4.87
CA MET A 60 1.74 5.45 4.33
C MET A 60 2.11 4.41 5.40
N PHE A 61 3.12 4.70 6.22
CA PHE A 61 3.54 3.84 7.33
C PHE A 61 2.47 3.73 8.43
N LEU A 62 1.84 4.84 8.82
CA LEU A 62 0.76 4.83 9.79
C LEU A 62 -0.47 4.09 9.26
N GLY A 63 -0.83 4.29 7.99
CA GLY A 63 -1.95 3.61 7.34
C GLY A 63 -1.77 2.10 7.30
N SER A 64 -0.61 1.62 6.88
CA SER A 64 -0.31 0.18 6.85
C SER A 64 -0.28 -0.42 8.27
N THR A 65 0.33 0.28 9.22
CA THR A 65 0.40 -0.16 10.62
C THR A 65 -0.98 -0.27 11.25
N LEU A 66 -1.86 0.73 11.02
CA LEU A 66 -3.24 0.70 11.51
C LEU A 66 -4.04 -0.45 10.91
N LEU A 67 -3.93 -0.70 9.60
CA LEU A 67 -4.60 -1.83 8.94
C LEU A 67 -4.15 -3.18 9.53
N VAL A 68 -2.86 -3.36 9.77
CA VAL A 68 -2.32 -4.57 10.39
C VAL A 68 -2.84 -4.74 11.82
N ILE A 69 -2.85 -3.67 12.62
CA ILE A 69 -3.38 -3.70 14.00
C ILE A 69 -4.87 -4.07 13.99
N ILE A 70 -5.66 -3.44 13.11
CA ILE A 70 -7.10 -3.74 12.97
C ILE A 70 -7.30 -5.20 12.57
N SER A 71 -6.55 -5.69 11.58
CA SER A 71 -6.59 -7.10 11.17
C SER A 71 -6.23 -8.04 12.33
N LEU A 72 -5.22 -7.70 13.13
CA LEU A 72 -4.79 -8.50 14.27
C LEU A 72 -5.83 -8.54 15.39
N VAL A 73 -6.49 -7.40 15.65
CA VAL A 73 -7.56 -7.30 16.65
C VAL A 73 -8.80 -8.07 16.19
N LEU A 74 -9.16 -8.00 14.91
CA LEU A 74 -10.26 -8.78 14.32
C LEU A 74 -9.99 -10.28 14.34
N GLN A 75 -8.74 -10.73 14.15
CA GLN A 75 -8.37 -12.15 14.25
C GLN A 75 -8.32 -12.68 15.70
N ARG A 76 -8.17 -11.79 16.69
CA ARG A 76 -8.19 -12.15 18.12
C ARG A 76 -9.60 -12.21 18.73
N ARG A 77 -10.64 -11.86 17.96
CA ARG A 77 -12.05 -12.05 18.30
C ARG A 77 -12.63 -13.23 17.55
#